data_AF-A0A062GC57-F1
#
_entry.id   AF-A0A062GC57-F1
#
_cell.length_a   1.000
_cell.length_b   1.000
_cell.length_c   1.000
_cell.angle_alpha   90.00
_cell.angle_beta   90.00
_cell.angle_gamma   90.00
#
_symmetry.space_group_name_H-M   'P 1'
#
loop_
_entity.id
_entity.type
_entity.pdbx_description
1 polymer ?
#
loop_
_entity_poly.entity_id
_entity_poly.type
_entity_poly.pdbx_seq_one_letter_code
_entity_poly.pdbx_strand_id
1 'polypeptide(L)'
;MMNGIGGSGDFARNAHLAIFVTKSIAKGGDISSIVPMVSHVDHSEHDVDILVTEQGLADLRGLAPRERARAIIDNCVHPLYRDALNDYFDRACAKGGHTPHLLREALSWHANFEETGQMLQAAPVAKSA
;
A
#
# COMPACT_ATOMS: atom_id res chain seq x y z
N MET A 1 -1.75 -16.64 -8.51
CA MET A 1 -3.16 -16.98 -8.23
C MET A 1 -3.26 -17.45 -6.79
N MET A 2 -4.17 -16.89 -5.99
CA MET A 2 -4.42 -17.33 -4.61
C MET A 2 -5.66 -18.23 -4.55
N ASN A 3 -6.86 -17.65 -4.77
CA ASN A 3 -8.13 -18.38 -4.90
C ASN A 3 -8.87 -17.93 -6.16
N GLY A 4 -9.36 -16.69 -6.15
CA GLY A 4 -10.11 -16.04 -7.23
C GLY A 4 -10.85 -14.81 -6.68
N ILE A 5 -11.33 -13.91 -7.54
CA ILE A 5 -12.02 -12.68 -7.12
C ILE A 5 -13.32 -12.98 -6.35
N GLY A 6 -13.99 -14.09 -6.68
CA GLY A 6 -15.28 -14.44 -6.08
C GLY A 6 -16.32 -13.33 -6.26
N GLY A 7 -17.20 -13.16 -5.27
CA GLY A 7 -18.19 -12.09 -5.27
C GLY A 7 -17.68 -10.74 -4.73
N SER A 8 -16.38 -10.59 -4.47
CA SER A 8 -15.87 -9.35 -3.84
C SER A 8 -16.19 -8.10 -4.66
N GLY A 9 -16.09 -8.18 -5.99
CA GLY A 9 -16.48 -7.10 -6.89
C GLY A 9 -17.99 -6.80 -6.87
N ASP A 10 -18.85 -7.83 -6.78
CA ASP A 10 -20.30 -7.66 -6.72
C ASP A 10 -20.72 -6.85 -5.48
N PHE A 11 -20.08 -7.14 -4.34
CA PHE A 11 -20.36 -6.42 -3.09
C PHE A 11 -19.67 -5.06 -3.04
N ALA A 12 -18.35 -4.99 -3.30
CA ALA A 12 -17.58 -3.75 -3.13
C ALA A 12 -18.10 -2.61 -4.01
N ARG A 13 -18.39 -2.88 -5.30
CA ARG A 13 -18.91 -1.86 -6.22
C ARG A 13 -20.28 -1.31 -5.83
N ASN A 14 -21.12 -2.12 -5.19
CA ASN A 14 -22.54 -1.81 -4.99
C ASN A 14 -22.94 -1.62 -3.52
N ALA A 15 -21.99 -1.77 -2.59
CA ALA A 15 -22.25 -1.59 -1.17
C ALA A 15 -22.54 -0.12 -0.84
N HIS A 16 -23.28 0.09 0.25
CA HIS A 16 -23.38 1.44 0.83
C HIS A 16 -22.03 1.93 1.39
N LEU A 17 -21.22 1.00 1.90
CA LEU A 17 -19.83 1.21 2.32
C LEU A 17 -19.02 -0.05 2.00
N ALA A 18 -18.00 0.10 1.15
CA ALA A 18 -17.06 -0.96 0.81
C ALA A 18 -15.85 -0.93 1.76
N ILE A 19 -15.79 -1.89 2.68
CA ILE A 19 -14.75 -1.99 3.72
C ILE A 19 -13.84 -3.17 3.41
N PHE A 20 -12.53 -2.91 3.29
CA PHE A 20 -11.51 -3.95 3.16
C PHE A 20 -10.66 -4.03 4.42
N VAL A 21 -10.39 -5.27 4.84
CA VAL A 21 -9.66 -5.57 6.07
C VAL A 21 -8.46 -6.46 5.75
N THR A 22 -7.31 -6.17 6.37
CA THR A 22 -6.12 -7.00 6.26
C THR A 22 -5.20 -6.78 7.47
N LYS A 23 -4.35 -7.74 7.81
CA LYS A 23 -3.21 -7.45 8.71
C LYS A 23 -2.24 -6.54 7.96
N SER A 24 -1.62 -5.58 8.62
CA SER A 24 -0.73 -4.62 7.94
C SER A 24 0.57 -5.25 7.41
N ILE A 25 0.96 -6.41 7.95
CA ILE A 25 2.12 -7.21 7.51
C ILE A 25 1.78 -8.70 7.37
N ALA A 26 2.58 -9.40 6.58
CA ALA A 26 2.56 -10.85 6.41
C ALA A 26 3.97 -11.45 6.55
N LYS A 27 4.04 -12.79 6.60
CA LYS A 27 5.31 -13.55 6.68
C LYS A 27 6.27 -13.04 7.75
N GLY A 28 5.77 -12.84 8.98
CA GLY A 28 6.62 -12.44 10.11
C GLY A 28 7.17 -11.00 10.04
N GLY A 29 6.69 -10.17 9.10
CA GLY A 29 7.18 -8.80 8.91
C GLY A 29 7.99 -8.61 7.63
N ASP A 30 8.21 -9.68 6.85
CA ASP A 30 8.95 -9.62 5.59
C ASP A 30 8.14 -8.98 4.44
N ILE A 31 6.81 -8.98 4.55
CA ILE A 31 5.87 -8.42 3.57
C ILE A 31 4.99 -7.36 4.23
N SER A 32 4.86 -6.20 3.57
CA SER A 32 3.80 -5.23 3.85
C SER A 32 2.53 -5.54 3.05
N SER A 33 1.38 -5.44 3.68
CA SER A 33 0.07 -5.50 2.99
C SER A 33 -0.30 -4.18 2.32
N ILE A 34 0.37 -3.08 2.68
CA ILE A 34 0.18 -1.75 2.07
C ILE A 34 1.47 -1.40 1.31
N VAL A 35 1.36 -1.15 0.01
CA VAL A 35 2.51 -1.04 -0.90
C VAL A 35 2.42 0.23 -1.76
N PRO A 36 3.54 0.67 -2.37
CA PRO A 36 3.54 1.81 -3.28
C PRO A 36 2.54 1.68 -4.44
N MET A 37 2.46 0.50 -5.04
CA MET A 37 1.48 0.13 -6.06
C MET A 37 1.18 -1.36 -5.92
N VAL A 38 -0.10 -1.74 -5.98
CA VAL A 38 -0.47 -3.16 -5.97
C VAL A 38 0.05 -3.84 -7.24
N SER A 39 0.55 -5.06 -7.11
CA SER A 39 1.04 -5.86 -8.25
C SER A 39 -0.09 -6.39 -9.12
N HIS A 40 -1.31 -6.43 -8.59
CA HIS A 40 -2.55 -6.80 -9.27
C HIS A 40 -3.72 -5.99 -8.68
N VAL A 41 -4.61 -5.49 -9.53
CA VAL A 41 -5.80 -4.72 -9.12
C VAL A 41 -7.04 -5.58 -9.35
N ASP A 42 -7.73 -5.96 -8.28
CA ASP A 42 -9.09 -6.52 -8.36
C ASP A 42 -10.16 -5.45 -8.15
N HIS A 43 -9.90 -4.49 -7.25
CA HIS A 43 -10.81 -3.40 -6.90
C HIS A 43 -10.10 -2.08 -7.13
N SER A 44 -10.68 -1.23 -7.97
CA SER A 44 -10.12 0.09 -8.22
C SER A 44 -10.31 0.99 -7.01
N GLU A 45 -9.62 2.13 -7.03
CA GLU A 45 -9.79 3.16 -6.01
C GLU A 45 -11.24 3.64 -5.86
N HIS A 46 -12.06 3.53 -6.92
CA HIS A 46 -13.46 3.95 -6.93
C HIS A 46 -14.39 2.99 -6.17
N ASP A 47 -13.89 1.80 -5.79
CA ASP A 47 -14.68 0.70 -5.23
C ASP A 47 -14.31 0.41 -3.77
N VAL A 48 -13.54 1.31 -3.15
CA VAL A 48 -12.97 1.12 -1.81
C VAL A 48 -13.18 2.40 -1.00
N ASP A 49 -14.10 2.32 -0.03
CA ASP A 49 -14.43 3.44 0.86
C ASP A 49 -13.55 3.46 2.11
N ILE A 50 -13.37 2.30 2.76
CA ILE A 50 -12.69 2.19 4.05
C ILE A 50 -11.64 1.08 4.00
N LEU A 51 -10.45 1.37 4.53
CA LEU A 51 -9.40 0.37 4.77
C LEU A 51 -9.15 0.21 6.27
N VAL A 52 -8.98 -1.03 6.73
CA VAL A 52 -8.70 -1.34 8.14
C VAL A 52 -7.56 -2.33 8.27
N THR A 53 -6.66 -2.03 9.21
CA THR A 53 -5.64 -2.97 9.70
C THR A 53 -5.61 -2.97 11.22
N GLU A 54 -4.76 -3.79 11.83
CA GLU A 54 -4.54 -3.72 13.28
C GLU A 54 -3.87 -2.41 13.74
N GLN A 55 -3.35 -1.58 12.81
CA GLN A 55 -2.80 -0.26 13.11
C GLN A 55 -3.88 0.82 13.25
N GLY A 56 -5.05 0.63 12.65
CA GLY A 56 -6.11 1.62 12.59
C GLY A 56 -6.95 1.56 11.31
N LEU A 57 -7.77 2.59 11.12
CA LEU A 57 -8.76 2.72 10.05
C LEU A 57 -8.50 3.98 9.22
N ALA A 58 -8.56 3.86 7.90
CA ALA A 58 -8.54 4.99 6.97
C ALA A 58 -9.90 5.10 6.25
N ASP A 59 -10.59 6.22 6.46
CA ASP A 59 -11.80 6.60 5.72
C ASP A 59 -11.39 7.40 4.47
N LEU A 60 -11.75 6.89 3.29
CA LEU A 60 -11.29 7.42 2.00
C LEU A 60 -12.37 8.20 1.26
N ARG A 61 -13.57 8.31 1.84
CA ARG A 61 -14.71 8.93 1.17
C ARG A 61 -14.45 10.41 0.95
N GLY A 62 -14.66 10.87 -0.29
CA GLY A 62 -14.49 12.27 -0.66
C GLY A 62 -13.04 12.76 -0.74
N LEU A 63 -12.06 11.86 -0.59
CA LEU A 63 -10.64 12.21 -0.64
C LEU A 63 -10.06 12.01 -2.05
N ALA A 64 -9.21 12.95 -2.50
CA ALA A 64 -8.40 12.79 -3.70
C ALA A 64 -7.24 11.80 -3.47
N PRO A 65 -6.58 11.25 -4.51
CA PRO A 65 -5.56 10.21 -4.36
C PRO A 65 -4.41 10.57 -3.40
N ARG A 66 -3.97 11.83 -3.36
CA ARG A 66 -2.91 12.27 -2.43
C ARG A 66 -3.38 12.30 -0.97
N GLU A 67 -4.63 12.69 -0.74
CA GLU A 67 -5.23 12.71 0.59
C GLU A 67 -5.50 11.29 1.08
N ARG A 68 -5.95 10.40 0.18
CA ARG A 68 -6.10 8.96 0.45
C ARG A 68 -4.78 8.31 0.83
N ALA A 69 -3.71 8.58 0.07
CA ALA A 69 -2.39 8.06 0.38
C ALA A 69 -1.96 8.48 1.80
N ARG A 70 -2.19 9.75 2.18
CA ARG A 70 -1.88 10.25 3.53
C ARG A 70 -2.71 9.53 4.60
N ALA A 71 -4.02 9.44 4.42
CA ALA A 71 -4.90 8.74 5.35
C ALA A 71 -4.51 7.27 5.55
N ILE A 72 -4.16 6.56 4.47
CA ILE A 72 -3.72 5.16 4.51
C ILE A 72 -2.38 5.04 5.22
N ILE A 73 -1.39 5.87 4.87
CA ILE A 73 -0.05 5.83 5.47
C ILE A 73 -0.11 6.07 6.97
N ASP A 74 -0.89 7.06 7.40
CA ASP A 74 -0.94 7.47 8.80
C ASP A 74 -1.69 6.44 9.68
N ASN A 75 -2.73 5.80 9.13
CA ASN A 75 -3.66 4.98 9.93
C ASN A 75 -3.57 3.47 9.71
N CYS A 76 -3.03 2.99 8.56
CA CYS A 76 -3.08 1.57 8.21
C CYS A 76 -1.72 0.93 7.99
N VAL A 77 -0.64 1.72 7.85
CA VAL A 77 0.68 1.16 7.54
C VAL A 77 1.42 0.79 8.82
N HIS A 78 1.98 -0.42 8.83
CA HIS A 78 2.81 -0.92 9.90
C HIS A 78 4.01 0.02 10.14
N PRO A 79 4.42 0.29 11.39
CA PRO A 79 5.57 1.15 11.68
C PRO A 79 6.85 0.79 10.92
N LEU A 80 7.12 -0.51 10.71
CA LEU A 80 8.28 -0.99 9.93
C LEU A 80 8.35 -0.45 8.50
N TYR A 81 7.20 -0.15 7.88
CA TYR A 81 7.11 0.24 6.47
C TYR A 81 6.70 1.70 6.27
N ARG A 82 6.28 2.39 7.34
CA ARG A 82 5.70 3.74 7.26
C ARG A 82 6.69 4.75 6.71
N ASP A 83 7.93 4.74 7.20
CA ASP A 83 8.96 5.69 6.75
C ASP A 83 9.34 5.47 5.29
N ALA A 84 9.51 4.20 4.89
CA ALA A 84 9.81 3.85 3.50
C ALA A 84 8.68 4.24 2.53
N LEU A 85 7.42 4.10 2.94
CA LEU A 85 6.29 4.48 2.10
C LEU A 85 6.09 6.00 2.05
N ASN A 86 6.38 6.72 3.14
CA ASN A 86 6.44 8.18 3.14
C ASN A 86 7.51 8.70 2.17
N ASP A 87 8.73 8.15 2.23
CA ASP A 87 9.80 8.51 1.28
C ASP A 87 9.38 8.29 -0.18
N TYR A 88 8.79 7.14 -0.50
CA TYR A 88 8.25 6.88 -1.84
C TYR A 88 7.23 7.95 -2.25
N PHE A 89 6.24 8.21 -1.38
CA PHE A 89 5.15 9.13 -1.68
C PHE A 89 5.65 10.57 -1.88
N ASP A 90 6.56 11.04 -1.03
CA ASP A 90 7.08 12.40 -1.10
C ASP A 90 7.93 12.60 -2.37
N ARG A 91 8.81 11.64 -2.69
CA ARG A 91 9.58 11.67 -3.95
C ARG A 91 8.69 11.55 -5.18
N ALA A 92 7.63 10.76 -5.12
CA ALA A 92 6.64 10.68 -6.19
C ALA A 92 5.89 12.01 -6.36
N CYS A 93 5.44 12.63 -5.26
CA CYS A 93 4.76 13.92 -5.26
C CYS A 93 5.61 15.03 -5.85
N ALA A 94 6.93 15.02 -5.61
CA ALA A 94 7.87 15.97 -6.19
C ALA A 94 7.94 15.89 -7.74
N LYS A 95 7.57 14.75 -8.34
CA LYS A 95 7.42 14.61 -9.80
C LYS A 95 6.07 15.09 -10.35
N GLY A 96 5.12 15.42 -9.48
CA GLY A 96 3.79 15.91 -9.86
C GLY A 96 2.77 14.79 -10.14
N GLY A 97 1.64 15.17 -10.76
CA GLY A 97 0.56 14.24 -11.14
C GLY A 97 -0.57 14.12 -10.12
N HIS A 98 -1.76 13.74 -10.60
CA HIS A 98 -2.94 13.54 -9.74
C HIS A 98 -2.75 12.33 -8.82
N THR A 99 -2.24 11.22 -9.37
CA THR A 99 -1.85 9.99 -8.66
C THR A 99 -0.34 9.80 -8.83
N PRO A 100 0.49 10.32 -7.89
CA PRO A 100 1.94 10.37 -8.07
C PRO A 100 2.57 8.98 -7.97
N HIS A 101 3.44 8.64 -8.94
CA HIS A 101 4.22 7.41 -8.91
C HIS A 101 5.65 7.62 -9.41
N LEU A 102 6.56 6.83 -8.85
CA LEU A 102 7.87 6.58 -9.42
C LEU A 102 7.83 5.26 -10.19
N LEU A 103 7.63 5.31 -11.51
CA LEU A 103 7.41 4.11 -12.32
C LEU A 103 8.53 3.06 -12.21
N ARG A 104 9.78 3.50 -12.01
CA ARG A 104 10.93 2.59 -11.84
C ARG A 104 10.92 1.85 -10.50
N GLU A 105 10.18 2.34 -9.51
CA GLU A 105 10.21 1.85 -8.13
C GLU A 105 8.85 1.33 -7.67
N ALA A 106 7.77 1.57 -8.43
CA ALA A 106 6.39 1.29 -8.01
C ALA A 106 6.14 -0.18 -7.63
N LEU A 107 6.86 -1.11 -8.26
CA LEU A 107 6.79 -2.55 -7.95
C LEU A 107 8.06 -3.09 -7.27
N SER A 108 8.99 -2.23 -6.87
CA SER A 108 10.29 -2.65 -6.33
C SER A 108 10.19 -3.48 -5.05
N TRP A 109 9.21 -3.21 -4.18
CA TRP A 109 9.01 -4.01 -2.96
C TRP A 109 8.65 -5.46 -3.28
N HIS A 110 7.83 -5.67 -4.32
CA HIS A 110 7.47 -7.02 -4.77
C HIS A 110 8.70 -7.74 -5.33
N ALA A 111 9.47 -7.07 -6.20
CA ALA A 111 10.73 -7.61 -6.74
C ALA A 111 11.74 -7.96 -5.64
N ASN A 112 11.92 -7.07 -4.66
CA ASN A 112 12.80 -7.34 -3.51
C ASN A 112 12.38 -8.58 -2.73
N PHE A 113 11.08 -8.77 -2.50
CA PHE A 113 10.59 -9.96 -1.79
C PHE A 113 10.82 -11.24 -2.60
N GLU A 114 10.62 -11.21 -3.92
CA GLU A 114 10.91 -12.36 -4.80
C GLU A 114 12.40 -12.72 -4.80
N GLU A 115 13.29 -11.71 -4.80
CA GLU A 115 14.74 -11.91 -4.90
C GLU A 115 15.41 -12.22 -3.56
N THR A 116 14.95 -11.61 -2.47
CA THR A 116 15.65 -11.60 -1.17
C THR A 116 14.83 -12.14 -0.01
N GLY A 117 13.55 -12.42 -0.21
CA GLY A 117 12.64 -12.88 0.84
C GLY A 117 12.11 -11.79 1.76
N GLN A 118 12.43 -10.50 1.51
CA GLN A 118 11.94 -9.35 2.28
C GLN A 118 11.69 -8.14 1.35
N MET A 119 10.66 -7.34 1.65
CA MET A 119 10.29 -6.19 0.81
C MET A 119 11.24 -4.98 0.95
N LEU A 120 11.72 -4.71 2.17
CA LEU A 120 12.69 -3.65 2.42
C LEU A 120 14.09 -4.24 2.40
N GLN A 121 14.98 -3.62 1.64
CA GLN A 121 16.40 -3.93 1.74
C GLN A 121 16.93 -3.37 3.06
N ALA A 122 17.84 -4.11 3.72
CA ALA A 122 18.58 -3.55 4.84
C ALA A 122 19.29 -2.27 4.37
N ALA A 123 19.13 -1.17 5.11
CA ALA A 123 19.86 0.06 4.83
C ALA A 123 21.36 -0.29 4.71
N PRO A 124 22.08 0.23 3.70
CA PRO A 124 23.51 -0.03 3.61
C PRO A 124 24.14 0.43 4.92
N VAL A 125 24.79 -0.49 5.62
CA VAL A 125 25.59 -0.15 6.80
C VAL A 125 26.58 0.91 6.33
N ALA A 126 26.42 2.13 6.82
CA ALA A 126 27.36 3.20 6.54
C ALA A 126 28.75 2.67 6.93
N LYS A 127 29.64 2.52 5.94
CA LYS A 127 31.04 2.20 6.24
C LYS A 127 31.56 3.35 7.08
N SER A 128 31.79 3.10 8.37
CA SER A 128 32.55 4.03 9.21
C SER A 128 33.91 4.20 8.56
N ALA A 129 34.24 5.44 8.22
CA ALA A 129 35.57 5.84 7.78
C ALA A 129 36.57 5.73 8.94
#